data_AF-A0A1G3AUR7-F1
#
_entry.id   AF-A0A1G3AUR7-F1
#
_cell.length_a   1.000
_cell.length_b   1.000
_cell.length_c   1.000
_cell.angle_alpha   90.00
_cell.angle_beta   90.00
_cell.angle_gamma   90.00
#
_symmetry.space_group_name_H-M   'P 1'
#
loop_
_entity.id
_entity.type
_entity.pdbx_description
1 polymer ?
#
loop_
_entity_poly.entity_id
_entity_poly.type
_entity_poly.pdbx_seq_one_letter_code
_entity_poly.pdbx_strand_id
1 'polypeptide(L)'
;MELLNMVVDFSAELRDKEFNDEVSINDFNVLRLSLESIVKVLAPFVPHICEELWEILGHNPGIFSVPWPTYDEEAIAADQVEMVIQINGKVRSKLVVPSEIDEEDLKLLVMEDQKIIENLDGKKIIKTIVVPKKLVNLVVR
;
A
#
# COMPACT_ATOMS: atom_id res chain seq x y z
N MET A 1 4.31 14.05 -3.30
CA MET A 1 3.38 14.69 -4.25
C MET A 1 2.30 13.74 -4.72
N GLU A 2 2.59 12.45 -4.94
CA GLU A 2 1.58 11.46 -5.38
C GLU A 2 0.38 11.32 -4.43
N LEU A 3 0.60 11.31 -3.11
CA LEU A 3 -0.50 11.22 -2.14
C LEU A 3 -1.45 12.42 -2.20
N LEU A 4 -0.91 13.63 -2.38
CA LEU A 4 -1.74 14.84 -2.52
C LEU A 4 -2.57 14.78 -3.80
N ASN A 5 -1.97 14.33 -4.90
CA ASN A 5 -2.67 14.17 -6.18
C ASN A 5 -3.78 13.12 -6.06
N MET A 6 -3.49 11.96 -5.46
CA MET A 6 -4.49 10.92 -5.21
C MET A 6 -5.65 11.42 -4.35
N VAL A 7 -5.38 12.18 -3.29
CA VAL A 7 -6.45 12.74 -2.44
C VAL A 7 -7.28 13.78 -3.19
N VAL A 8 -6.65 14.62 -4.01
CA VAL A 8 -7.36 15.61 -4.83
C VAL A 8 -8.23 14.93 -5.89
N ASP A 9 -7.69 13.94 -6.59
CA ASP A 9 -8.40 13.17 -7.60
C ASP A 9 -9.60 12.44 -6.97
N PHE A 10 -9.39 11.76 -5.84
CA PHE A 10 -10.45 11.10 -5.09
C PHE A 10 -11.53 12.08 -4.59
N SER A 11 -11.13 13.27 -4.14
CA SER A 11 -12.09 14.31 -3.71
C SER A 11 -12.93 14.84 -4.88
N ALA A 12 -12.35 14.93 -6.08
CA ALA A 12 -13.06 15.34 -7.28
C ALA A 12 -14.06 14.27 -7.71
N GLU A 13 -13.66 12.99 -7.69
CA GLU A 13 -14.54 11.85 -7.99
C GLU A 13 -15.73 11.77 -7.04
N LEU A 14 -15.53 12.07 -5.75
CA LEU A 14 -16.62 12.06 -4.76
C LEU A 14 -17.61 13.21 -4.93
N ARG A 15 -17.16 14.34 -5.46
CA ARG A 15 -18.03 15.51 -5.69
C ARG A 15 -19.05 15.27 -6.81
N ASP A 16 -18.69 14.43 -7.78
CA ASP A 16 -19.50 14.12 -8.95
C ASP A 16 -20.43 12.90 -8.74
N LYS A 17 -20.26 12.15 -7.64
CA LYS A 17 -21.14 11.02 -7.28
C LYS A 17 -22.42 11.52 -6.59
N GLU A 18 -23.59 11.06 -7.07
CA GLU A 18 -24.83 11.17 -6.30
C GLU A 18 -24.77 10.22 -5.10
N PHE A 19 -25.09 10.72 -3.90
CA PHE A 19 -25.11 9.95 -2.64
C PHE A 19 -26.35 9.06 -2.53
N ASN A 20 -26.57 8.19 -3.51
CA ASN A 20 -27.78 7.37 -3.60
C ASN A 20 -27.54 5.89 -3.26
N ASP A 21 -26.29 5.43 -3.18
CA ASP A 21 -25.92 4.02 -2.97
C ASP A 21 -24.90 3.83 -1.82
N GLU A 22 -24.93 2.65 -1.17
CA GLU A 22 -24.09 2.27 -0.02
C GLU A 22 -22.57 2.46 -0.28
N VAL A 23 -22.13 2.23 -1.51
CA VAL A 23 -20.72 2.38 -1.92
C VAL A 23 -20.26 3.84 -1.80
N SER A 24 -21.09 4.79 -2.24
CA SER A 24 -20.78 6.23 -2.18
C SER A 24 -20.67 6.73 -0.74
N ILE A 25 -21.51 6.19 0.15
CA ILE A 25 -21.48 6.47 1.59
C ILE A 25 -20.17 5.96 2.20
N ASN A 26 -19.72 4.75 1.83
CA ASN A 26 -18.47 4.20 2.32
C ASN A 26 -17.25 5.01 1.85
N ASP A 27 -17.20 5.40 0.58
CA ASP A 27 -16.10 6.23 0.05
C ASP A 27 -15.96 7.56 0.82
N PHE A 28 -17.09 8.19 1.13
CA PHE A 28 -17.11 9.42 1.92
C PHE A 28 -16.65 9.21 3.36
N ASN A 29 -17.03 8.09 3.99
CA ASN A 29 -16.56 7.74 5.33
C ASN A 29 -15.04 7.53 5.35
N VAL A 30 -14.47 6.90 4.31
CA VAL A 30 -13.02 6.74 4.15
C VAL A 30 -12.33 8.09 4.01
N LEU A 31 -12.87 9.01 3.19
CA LEU A 31 -12.33 10.37 3.06
C LEU A 31 -12.34 11.09 4.41
N ARG A 32 -13.48 11.04 5.11
CA ARG A 32 -13.64 11.69 6.42
C ARG A 32 -12.64 11.14 7.44
N LEU A 33 -12.52 9.82 7.56
CA LEU A 33 -11.55 9.16 8.44
C LEU A 33 -10.11 9.59 8.11
N SER A 34 -9.79 9.70 6.82
CA SER A 34 -8.47 10.13 6.35
C SER A 34 -8.16 11.56 6.78
N LEU A 35 -9.09 12.50 6.58
CA LEU A 35 -8.94 13.90 7.00
C LEU A 35 -8.80 14.02 8.52
N GLU A 36 -9.63 13.32 9.28
CA GLU A 36 -9.55 13.31 10.74
C GLU A 36 -8.21 12.76 11.23
N SER A 37 -7.71 11.68 10.62
CA SER A 37 -6.43 11.08 10.97
C SER A 37 -5.25 12.02 10.67
N ILE A 38 -5.26 12.68 9.50
CA ILE A 38 -4.25 13.68 9.14
C ILE A 38 -4.23 14.83 10.14
N VAL A 39 -5.41 15.36 10.47
CA VAL A 39 -5.54 16.48 11.41
C VAL A 39 -5.03 16.09 12.81
N LYS A 40 -5.31 14.88 13.30
CA LYS A 40 -4.76 14.37 14.56
C LYS A 40 -3.24 14.19 14.53
N VAL A 41 -2.69 13.64 13.44
CA VAL A 41 -1.23 13.45 13.28
C VAL A 41 -0.48 14.79 13.20
N LEU A 42 -1.11 15.81 12.61
CA LEU A 42 -0.55 17.16 12.49
C LEU A 42 -0.66 18.00 13.76
N ALA A 43 -1.60 17.68 14.67
CA ALA A 43 -1.89 18.46 15.86
C ALA A 43 -0.66 18.78 16.74
N PRO A 44 0.31 17.85 16.95
CA PRO A 44 1.52 18.15 17.71
C PRO A 44 2.44 19.20 17.05
N PHE A 45 2.31 19.42 15.74
CA PHE A 45 3.17 20.33 14.96
C PHE A 45 2.51 21.69 14.72
N VAL A 46 1.22 21.70 14.35
CA VAL A 46 0.46 22.91 13.99
C VAL A 46 -0.85 22.99 14.79
N PRO A 47 -0.77 23.11 16.12
CA PRO A 47 -1.88 22.89 17.04
C PRO A 47 -3.10 23.79 16.77
N HIS A 48 -2.86 25.09 16.57
CA HIS A 48 -3.93 26.06 16.38
C HIS A 48 -4.72 25.83 15.09
N ILE A 49 -4.04 25.48 13.99
CA ILE A 49 -4.71 25.20 12.72
C ILE A 49 -5.51 23.90 12.82
N CYS A 50 -4.95 22.88 13.47
CA CYS A 50 -5.63 21.62 13.67
C CYS A 50 -6.87 21.75 14.56
N GLU A 51 -6.89 22.63 15.55
CA GLU A 51 -8.07 22.91 16.39
C GLU A 51 -9.23 23.47 15.53
N GLU A 52 -8.95 24.49 14.71
CA GLU A 52 -9.94 25.08 13.80
C GLU A 52 -10.44 24.07 12.76
N LEU A 53 -9.53 23.28 12.18
CA LEU A 53 -9.90 22.22 11.23
C LEU A 53 -10.74 21.13 11.88
N TRP A 54 -10.47 20.77 13.14
CA TRP A 54 -11.24 19.79 13.90
C TRP A 54 -12.67 20.28 14.16
N GLU A 55 -12.84 21.56 14.49
CA GLU A 55 -14.16 22.19 14.63
C GLU A 55 -14.90 22.27 13.29
N ILE A 56 -14.22 22.65 12.20
CA ILE A 56 -14.79 22.69 10.84
C ILE A 56 -15.27 21.30 10.39
N LEU A 57 -14.57 20.23 10.78
CA LEU A 57 -14.99 18.85 10.53
C LEU A 57 -16.24 18.44 11.33
N GLY A 58 -16.72 19.31 12.23
CA GLY A 58 -17.94 19.13 13.02
C GLY A 58 -17.71 18.45 14.37
N HIS A 59 -16.48 18.43 14.88
CA HIS A 59 -16.14 17.77 16.14
C HIS A 59 -16.08 18.75 17.31
N ASN A 60 -16.49 18.26 18.49
CA ASN A 60 -16.35 18.92 19.78
C ASN A 60 -16.40 17.82 20.87
N PRO A 61 -15.50 17.71 21.87
CA PRO A 61 -14.46 18.65 22.31
C PRO A 61 -13.25 18.77 21.37
N GLY A 62 -12.39 19.74 21.68
CA GLY A 62 -11.18 20.10 20.94
C GLY A 62 -10.17 18.97 20.72
N ILE A 63 -9.26 19.16 19.76
CA ILE A 63 -8.40 18.07 19.25
C ILE A 63 -7.42 17.53 20.30
N PHE A 64 -7.08 18.33 21.32
CA PHE A 64 -6.21 17.87 22.40
C PHE A 64 -6.89 16.93 23.40
N SER A 65 -8.22 16.81 23.32
CA SER A 65 -9.00 15.92 24.17
C SER A 65 -9.29 14.56 23.50
N VAL A 66 -8.91 14.38 22.22
CA VAL A 66 -9.17 13.14 21.49
C VAL A 66 -7.99 12.18 21.57
N PRO A 67 -8.22 10.85 21.58
CA PRO A 67 -7.16 9.88 21.57
C PRO A 67 -6.36 9.93 20.26
N TRP A 68 -5.09 9.53 20.35
CA TRP A 68 -4.23 9.36 19.20
C TRP A 68 -4.83 8.34 18.21
N PRO A 69 -4.73 8.57 16.89
CA PRO A 69 -5.26 7.64 15.89
C PRO A 69 -4.64 6.24 16.06
N THR A 70 -5.50 5.23 16.02
CA THR A 70 -5.13 3.82 15.93
C THR A 70 -5.25 3.35 14.49
N TYR A 71 -4.70 2.17 14.20
CA TYR A 71 -4.85 1.54 12.89
C TYR A 71 -5.68 0.27 12.99
N ASP A 72 -6.25 -0.13 11.85
CA ASP A 72 -6.92 -1.41 11.65
C ASP A 72 -5.93 -2.39 10.99
N GLU A 73 -5.76 -3.58 11.58
CA GLU A 73 -4.86 -4.62 11.06
C GLU A 73 -5.33 -5.14 9.69
N GLU A 74 -6.64 -5.22 9.46
CA GLU A 74 -7.20 -5.69 8.20
C GLU A 74 -6.95 -4.67 7.08
N ALA A 75 -7.05 -3.37 7.39
CA ALA A 75 -6.85 -2.30 6.41
C ALA A 75 -5.39 -2.07 6.00
N ILE A 76 -4.42 -2.53 6.80
CA ILE A 76 -2.97 -2.44 6.48
C ILE A 76 -2.49 -3.66 5.67
N ALA A 77 -3.29 -4.73 5.61
CA ALA A 77 -2.94 -5.89 4.82
C ALA A 77 -2.76 -5.48 3.34
N ALA A 78 -1.51 -5.52 2.86
CA ALA A 78 -1.24 -5.25 1.46
C ALA A 78 -1.72 -6.45 0.64
N ASP A 79 -2.64 -6.22 -0.29
CA ASP A 79 -3.07 -7.25 -1.25
C ASP A 79 -1.92 -7.71 -2.13
N GLN A 80 -0.96 -6.82 -2.38
CA GLN A 80 0.16 -7.03 -3.28
C GLN A 80 1.49 -6.66 -2.62
N VAL A 81 2.52 -7.48 -2.86
CA VAL A 81 3.89 -7.28 -2.35
C VAL A 81 4.87 -7.19 -3.52
N GLU A 82 5.79 -6.23 -3.46
CA GLU A 82 6.91 -6.15 -4.39
C GLU A 82 7.99 -7.17 -3.97
N MET A 83 8.17 -8.21 -4.79
CA MET A 83 9.14 -9.27 -4.60
C MET A 83 10.37 -9.02 -5.47
N VAL A 84 11.54 -9.05 -4.83
CA VAL A 84 12.82 -8.88 -5.55
C VAL A 84 13.33 -10.23 -6.04
N ILE A 85 13.67 -10.33 -7.33
CA ILE A 85 14.24 -11.54 -7.91
C ILE A 85 15.75 -11.38 -8.08
N GLN A 86 16.48 -12.36 -7.55
CA GLN A 86 17.92 -12.41 -7.55
C GLN A 86 18.43 -13.65 -8.29
N ILE A 87 19.58 -13.52 -8.94
CA ILE A 87 20.34 -14.63 -9.52
C ILE A 87 21.76 -14.58 -8.97
N ASN A 88 22.20 -15.64 -8.29
CA ASN A 88 23.47 -15.69 -7.57
C ASN A 88 23.69 -14.44 -6.68
N GLY A 89 22.63 -13.99 -5.99
CA GLY A 89 22.67 -12.84 -5.07
C GLY A 89 22.65 -11.46 -5.74
N LYS A 90 22.60 -11.35 -7.07
CA LYS A 90 22.44 -10.07 -7.79
C LYS A 90 20.98 -9.86 -8.17
N VAL A 91 20.42 -8.69 -7.87
CA VAL A 91 19.07 -8.30 -8.26
C VAL A 91 18.96 -8.20 -9.79
N ARG A 92 17.95 -8.84 -10.37
CA ARG A 92 17.72 -8.86 -11.83
C ARG A 92 16.35 -8.33 -12.22
N SER A 93 15.34 -8.60 -11.39
CA SER A 93 13.99 -8.14 -11.64
C SER A 93 13.25 -7.89 -10.33
N LYS A 94 12.09 -7.26 -10.45
CA LYS A 94 11.13 -7.06 -9.38
C LYS A 94 9.75 -7.40 -9.93
N LEU A 95 8.97 -8.18 -9.19
CA LEU A 95 7.60 -8.52 -9.53
C LEU A 95 6.67 -8.06 -8.43
N VAL A 96 5.51 -7.55 -8.80
CA VAL A 96 4.42 -7.31 -7.85
C VAL A 96 3.52 -8.54 -7.89
N VAL A 97 3.36 -9.20 -6.74
CA VAL A 97 2.58 -10.46 -6.63
C VAL A 97 1.60 -10.37 -5.47
N PRO A 98 0.51 -11.16 -5.48
CA PRO A 98 -0.39 -11.26 -4.33
C PRO A 98 0.37 -11.61 -3.06
N SER A 99 0.01 -11.01 -1.93
CA SER A 99 0.69 -11.24 -0.65
C SER A 99 0.53 -12.66 -0.11
N GLU A 100 -0.49 -13.39 -0.57
CA GLU A 100 -0.80 -14.77 -0.22
C GLU A 100 -0.39 -15.79 -1.30
N ILE A 101 0.41 -15.40 -2.29
CA ILE A 101 0.80 -16.31 -3.37
C ILE A 101 1.57 -17.54 -2.86
N ASP A 102 1.21 -18.72 -3.38
CA ASP A 102 1.89 -19.97 -3.09
C ASP A 102 3.29 -20.02 -3.70
N GLU A 103 4.18 -20.79 -3.06
CA GLU A 103 5.59 -20.89 -3.48
C GLU A 103 5.73 -21.48 -4.89
N GLU A 104 4.83 -22.39 -5.29
CA GLU A 104 4.84 -23.00 -6.63
C GLU A 104 4.43 -22.01 -7.72
N ASP A 105 3.35 -21.27 -7.50
CA ASP A 105 2.87 -20.24 -8.43
C ASP A 105 3.87 -19.07 -8.54
N LEU A 106 4.50 -18.70 -7.42
CA LEU A 106 5.55 -17.70 -7.42
C LEU A 106 6.76 -18.13 -8.27
N LYS A 107 7.13 -19.42 -8.23
CA LYS A 107 8.22 -19.94 -9.07
C LYS A 107 7.85 -19.90 -10.55
N LEU A 108 6.61 -20.22 -10.90
CA LEU A 108 6.15 -20.14 -12.29
C LEU A 108 6.25 -18.69 -12.81
N LEU A 109 5.70 -17.73 -12.07
CA LEU A 109 5.78 -16.30 -12.43
C LEU A 109 7.22 -15.80 -12.58
N VAL A 110 8.12 -16.21 -11.68
CA VAL A 110 9.54 -15.86 -11.76
C VAL A 110 10.21 -16.44 -13.01
N MET A 111 9.80 -17.62 -13.45
CA MET A 111 10.34 -18.30 -14.64
C MET A 111 9.75 -17.78 -15.95
N GLU A 112 8.59 -17.13 -15.90
CA GLU A 112 7.98 -16.43 -17.04
C GLU A 112 8.55 -15.03 -17.27
N ASP A 113 9.24 -14.45 -16.28
CA ASP A 113 9.87 -13.13 -16.41
C ASP A 113 10.98 -13.17 -17.47
N GLN A 114 10.77 -12.41 -18.55
CA GLN A 114 11.68 -12.32 -19.68
C GLN A 114 13.12 -11.95 -19.28
N LYS A 115 13.31 -11.07 -18.29
CA LYS A 115 14.65 -10.71 -17.80
C LYS A 115 15.32 -11.90 -17.12
N ILE A 116 14.56 -12.74 -16.45
CA ILE A 116 15.08 -13.94 -15.77
C ILE A 116 15.42 -15.01 -16.80
N ILE A 117 14.55 -15.24 -17.78
CA ILE A 117 14.80 -16.18 -18.90
C ILE A 117 16.10 -15.82 -19.62
N GLU A 118 16.29 -14.55 -20.00
CA GLU A 118 17.52 -14.07 -20.65
C GLU A 118 18.78 -14.30 -19.78
N ASN A 119 18.65 -14.15 -18.45
CA ASN A 119 19.78 -14.35 -17.54
C ASN A 119 20.04 -15.83 -17.20
N LEU A 120 19.08 -16.72 -17.49
CA LEU A 120 19.15 -18.17 -17.31
C LEU A 120 19.66 -18.90 -18.55
N ASP A 121 19.79 -18.24 -19.71
CA ASP A 121 20.24 -18.88 -20.94
C ASP A 121 21.58 -19.60 -20.76
N GLY A 122 21.60 -20.89 -21.09
CA GLY A 122 22.73 -21.80 -20.92
C GLY A 122 23.09 -22.22 -19.49
N LYS A 123 22.36 -21.78 -18.45
CA LYS A 123 22.65 -22.10 -17.03
C LYS A 123 21.62 -23.03 -16.42
N LYS A 124 22.06 -23.90 -15.50
CA LYS A 124 21.15 -24.80 -14.76
C LYS A 124 20.87 -24.24 -13.37
N ILE A 125 19.59 -24.26 -12.98
CA ILE A 125 19.17 -23.90 -11.62
C ILE A 125 19.55 -25.06 -10.68
N ILE A 126 20.41 -24.78 -9.70
CA ILE A 126 20.81 -25.74 -8.66
C ILE A 126 19.85 -25.67 -7.48
N LYS A 127 19.42 -24.45 -7.11
CA LYS A 127 18.61 -24.21 -5.92
C LYS A 127 17.79 -22.94 -6.09
N THR A 128 16.53 -23.00 -5.68
CA THR A 128 15.66 -21.83 -5.54
C THR A 128 15.44 -21.58 -4.06
N ILE A 129 15.68 -20.34 -3.62
CA ILE A 129 15.48 -19.90 -2.24
C ILE A 129 14.38 -18.85 -2.27
N VAL A 130 13.24 -19.18 -1.69
CA VAL A 130 12.12 -18.25 -1.53
C VAL A 130 12.12 -17.73 -0.11
N VAL A 131 12.12 -16.40 0.04
CA VAL A 131 11.85 -15.73 1.31
C VAL A 131 10.49 -15.05 1.16
N PRO A 132 9.44 -15.58 1.80
CA PRO A 132 8.07 -15.06 1.67
C PRO A 132 8.01 -13.55 1.89
N LYS A 133 7.25 -12.85 1.04
CA LYS A 133 7.03 -11.39 1.09
C LYS A 133 8.31 -10.53 1.02
N LYS A 134 9.46 -11.09 0.62
CA LYS A 134 10.72 -10.34 0.48
C LYS A 134 11.42 -10.56 -0.86
N LEU A 135 11.87 -11.79 -1.15
CA LEU A 135 12.69 -12.05 -2.33
C LEU A 135 12.68 -13.52 -2.77
N VAL A 136 13.04 -13.73 -4.03
CA VAL A 136 13.34 -15.05 -4.61
C VAL A 136 14.77 -15.02 -5.14
N ASN A 137 15.61 -15.96 -4.72
CA ASN A 137 16.98 -16.09 -5.21
C ASN A 137 17.19 -17.43 -5.94
N LEU A 138 17.58 -17.33 -7.21
CA LEU A 138 17.93 -18.46 -8.07
C LEU A 138 19.44 -18.66 -8.05
N VAL A 139 19.88 -19.81 -7.56
CA VAL A 139 21.28 -20.22 -7.61
C VAL A 139 21.51 -21.01 -8.89
N VAL A 140 22.35 -20.48 -9.77
CA VAL A 140 22.57 -21.01 -11.12
C VAL A 140 24.03 -21.40 -11.33
N ARG A 141 24.27 -22.45 -12.13
CA ARG A 141 25.59 -22.93 -12.54
C ARG A 141 25.74 -22.95 -14.05
#